data_AF-A0A3Q8S707-F1
#
_entry.id   AF-A0A3Q8S707-F1
#
_cell.length_a   1.000
_cell.length_b   1.000
_cell.length_c   1.000
_cell.angle_alpha   90.00
_cell.angle_beta   90.00
_cell.angle_gamma   90.00
#
_symmetry.space_group_name_H-M   'P 1'
#
loop_
_entity.id
_entity.type
_entity.pdbx_description
1 polymer ?
#
loop_
_entity_poly.entity_id
_entity_poly.type
_entity_poly.pdbx_seq_one_letter_code
_entity_poly.pdbx_strand_id
1 'polypeptide(L)'
;MRDHLCNEDELREGIGLNIEFIEEKREDINSLKEEIKNGIQRNPNDNHSIIEGRYLSNFLYEMENIRAKYSLGNNIETIKADFENAITDLENVGRDEVGYIDLLWMISLGILIETDKRNIERLGRLVEKQRPYRRCWKLNLIRT
;
A
#
# COMPACT_ATOMS: atom_id res chain seq x y z
N MET A 1 7.60 7.03 23.14
CA MET A 1 7.02 7.63 21.94
C MET A 1 8.00 8.60 21.30
N ARG A 2 8.12 8.57 19.97
CA ARG A 2 8.86 9.55 19.17
C ARG A 2 8.05 10.82 18.94
N ASP A 3 6.72 10.71 18.88
CA ASP A 3 5.79 11.84 18.79
C ASP A 3 5.06 12.01 20.13
N HIS A 4 5.31 13.13 20.82
CA HIS A 4 4.69 13.43 22.11
C HIS A 4 3.35 14.15 22.00
N LEU A 5 2.92 14.51 20.79
CA LEU A 5 1.61 15.14 20.54
C LEU A 5 0.51 14.10 20.29
N CYS A 6 0.88 12.85 20.01
CA CYS A 6 -0.06 11.76 19.83
C CYS A 6 -0.56 11.19 21.16
N ASN A 7 -1.81 10.71 21.15
CA ASN A 7 -2.37 9.90 22.23
C ASN A 7 -1.94 8.43 22.06
N GLU A 8 -1.23 7.87 23.03
CA GLU A 8 -0.72 6.50 22.97
C GLU A 8 -1.82 5.45 22.85
N ASP A 9 -2.92 5.62 23.58
CA ASP A 9 -4.02 4.64 23.63
C ASP A 9 -4.77 4.61 22.29
N GLU A 10 -5.05 5.79 21.72
CA GLU A 10 -5.68 5.91 20.40
C GLU A 10 -4.82 5.27 19.29
N LEU A 11 -3.50 5.45 19.33
CA LEU A 11 -2.60 4.81 18.37
C LEU A 11 -2.64 3.29 18.48
N ARG A 12 -2.63 2.75 19.71
CA ARG A 12 -2.67 1.30 19.94
C ARG A 12 -4.02 0.69 19.54
N GLU A 13 -5.11 1.36 19.85
CA GLU A 13 -6.46 0.97 19.43
C GLU A 13 -6.59 0.95 17.90
N GLY A 14 -6.15 2.03 17.25
CA GLY A 14 -6.15 2.13 15.78
C GLY A 14 -5.34 1.03 15.11
N ILE A 15 -4.15 0.71 15.63
CA ILE A 15 -3.34 -0.41 15.14
C ILE A 15 -4.09 -1.73 15.27
N GLY A 16 -4.74 -1.98 16.42
CA GLY A 16 -5.50 -3.21 16.65
C GLY A 16 -6.65 -3.38 15.65
N LEU A 17 -7.48 -2.36 15.48
CA LEU A 17 -8.59 -2.37 14.53
C LEU A 17 -8.12 -2.57 13.09
N ASN A 18 -7.03 -1.89 12.70
CA ASN A 18 -6.46 -2.01 11.37
C ASN A 18 -5.96 -3.43 11.08
N ILE A 19 -5.33 -4.10 12.07
CA ILE A 19 -4.90 -5.49 11.93
C ILE A 19 -6.10 -6.42 11.67
N GLU A 20 -7.16 -6.30 12.48
CA GLU A 20 -8.38 -7.10 12.31
C GLU A 20 -9.00 -6.90 10.91
N PHE A 21 -9.09 -5.65 10.46
CA PHE A 21 -9.61 -5.31 9.13
C PHE A 21 -8.74 -5.81 7.97
N ILE A 22 -7.43 -5.87 8.14
CA ILE A 22 -6.51 -6.42 7.14
C ILE A 22 -6.67 -7.93 7.04
N GLU A 23 -6.75 -8.63 8.18
CA GLU A 23 -6.93 -10.08 8.24
C GLU A 23 -8.25 -10.52 7.59
N GLU A 24 -9.36 -9.87 7.95
CA GLU A 24 -10.67 -10.12 7.33
C GLU A 24 -10.62 -9.98 5.79
N LYS A 25 -9.97 -8.93 5.29
CA LYS A 25 -9.85 -8.68 3.84
C LYS A 25 -8.94 -9.69 3.17
N ARG A 26 -7.89 -10.18 3.84
CA ARG A 26 -7.03 -11.24 3.29
C ARG A 26 -7.80 -12.56 3.14
N GLU A 27 -8.67 -12.89 4.09
CA GLU A 27 -9.57 -14.03 3.98
C GLU A 27 -10.57 -13.87 2.83
N ASP A 28 -11.20 -12.69 2.71
CA ASP A 28 -12.11 -12.35 1.61
C ASP A 28 -11.42 -12.46 0.24
N ILE A 29 -10.21 -11.92 0.09
CA ILE A 29 -9.40 -12.04 -1.13
C ILE A 29 -9.15 -13.52 -1.48
N ASN A 30 -8.81 -14.36 -0.51
CA ASN A 30 -8.56 -15.78 -0.75
C ASN A 30 -9.83 -16.51 -1.22
N SER A 31 -10.97 -16.20 -0.60
CA SER A 31 -12.27 -16.73 -1.02
C SER A 31 -12.59 -16.34 -2.47
N LEU A 32 -12.49 -15.04 -2.79
CA LEU A 32 -12.76 -14.51 -4.14
C LEU A 32 -11.84 -15.09 -5.22
N LYS A 33 -10.57 -15.36 -4.89
CA LYS A 33 -9.62 -16.03 -5.80
C LYS A 33 -10.06 -17.46 -6.15
N GLU A 34 -10.55 -18.22 -5.18
CA GLU A 34 -11.10 -19.56 -5.46
C GLU A 34 -12.42 -19.48 -6.22
N GLU A 35 -13.25 -18.47 -5.97
CA GLU A 35 -14.46 -18.24 -6.78
C GLU A 35 -14.13 -17.96 -8.26
N ILE A 36 -13.14 -17.10 -8.53
CA ILE A 36 -12.66 -16.83 -9.89
C ILE A 36 -12.21 -18.12 -10.58
N LYS A 37 -11.42 -18.95 -9.88
CA LYS A 37 -10.93 -20.23 -10.40
C LYS A 37 -12.06 -21.21 -10.72
N ASN A 38 -13.16 -21.16 -9.96
CA ASN A 38 -14.35 -21.97 -10.18
C ASN A 38 -15.37 -21.32 -11.15
N GLY A 39 -15.08 -20.13 -11.67
CA GLY A 39 -15.98 -19.39 -12.58
C GLY A 39 -17.24 -18.84 -11.90
N ILE A 40 -17.20 -18.59 -10.58
CA ILE A 40 -18.32 -18.11 -9.79
C ILE A 40 -18.26 -16.58 -9.66
N GLN A 41 -19.38 -15.90 -9.92
CA GLN A 41 -19.58 -14.48 -9.66
C GLN A 41 -20.82 -14.30 -8.77
N ARG A 42 -20.63 -13.95 -7.50
CA ARG A 42 -21.75 -13.74 -6.57
C ARG A 42 -22.16 -12.27 -6.46
N ASN A 43 -21.20 -11.37 -6.62
CA ASN A 43 -21.39 -9.94 -6.42
C ASN A 43 -21.77 -9.24 -7.74
N PRO A 44 -22.46 -8.09 -7.68
CA PRO A 44 -22.72 -7.28 -8.86
C PRO A 44 -21.43 -6.73 -9.49
N ASN A 45 -20.46 -6.35 -8.66
CA ASN A 45 -19.12 -5.97 -9.09
C ASN A 45 -18.29 -7.20 -9.35
N ASP A 46 -17.34 -7.11 -10.28
CA ASP A 46 -16.51 -8.27 -10.59
C ASP A 46 -15.50 -8.58 -9.48
N ASN A 47 -15.29 -9.88 -9.25
CA ASN A 47 -14.37 -10.36 -8.22
C ASN A 47 -12.95 -9.78 -8.34
N HIS A 48 -12.46 -9.46 -9.54
CA HIS A 48 -11.14 -8.83 -9.70
C HIS A 48 -11.14 -7.40 -9.14
N SER A 49 -12.12 -6.57 -9.52
CA SER A 49 -12.26 -5.21 -8.99
C SER A 49 -12.46 -5.20 -7.47
N ILE A 50 -13.20 -6.16 -6.92
CA ILE A 50 -13.35 -6.27 -5.45
C ILE A 50 -12.00 -6.59 -4.79
N ILE A 51 -11.25 -7.54 -5.35
CA ILE A 51 -9.91 -7.91 -4.85
C ILE A 51 -8.97 -6.69 -4.89
N GLU A 52 -8.92 -5.94 -5.99
CA GLU A 52 -8.08 -4.73 -6.11
C GLU A 52 -8.44 -3.70 -5.01
N GLY A 53 -9.73 -3.45 -4.79
CA GLY A 53 -10.20 -2.55 -3.73
C GLY A 53 -9.87 -3.02 -2.31
N ARG A 54 -9.85 -4.34 -2.07
CA ARG A 54 -9.39 -4.90 -0.78
C ARG A 54 -7.90 -4.67 -0.57
N TYR A 55 -7.08 -4.90 -1.60
CA TYR A 55 -5.65 -4.61 -1.55
C TYR A 55 -5.38 -3.12 -1.30
N LEU A 56 -6.12 -2.22 -1.95
CA LEU A 56 -5.99 -0.78 -1.70
C LEU A 56 -6.31 -0.42 -0.25
N SER A 57 -7.38 -0.98 0.30
CA SER A 57 -7.78 -0.75 1.70
C SER A 57 -6.70 -1.25 2.67
N ASN A 58 -6.16 -2.45 2.44
CA ASN A 58 -5.08 -3.00 3.26
C ASN A 58 -3.84 -2.10 3.22
N PHE A 59 -3.44 -1.65 2.03
CA PHE A 59 -2.33 -0.71 1.88
C PHE A 59 -2.50 0.56 2.73
N LEU A 60 -3.69 1.15 2.75
CA LEU A 60 -3.98 2.34 3.55
C LEU A 60 -3.89 2.06 5.06
N TYR A 61 -4.41 0.93 5.52
CA TYR A 61 -4.30 0.51 6.92
C TYR A 61 -2.86 0.20 7.33
N GLU A 62 -2.07 -0.47 6.50
CA GLU A 62 -0.64 -0.70 6.74
C GLU A 62 0.11 0.63 6.83
N MET A 63 -0.22 1.62 5.99
CA MET A 63 0.34 2.98 6.05
C MET A 63 0.00 3.73 7.34
N GLU A 64 -1.22 3.58 7.85
CA GLU A 64 -1.60 4.10 9.16
C GLU A 64 -0.83 3.42 10.28
N ASN A 65 -0.72 2.09 10.24
CA ASN A 65 0.01 1.30 11.23
C ASN A 65 1.50 1.67 11.29
N ILE A 66 2.15 1.84 10.13
CA ILE A 66 3.55 2.27 10.05
C ILE A 66 3.75 3.61 10.73
N ARG A 67 2.88 4.59 10.45
CA ARG A 67 2.94 5.93 11.07
C ARG A 67 2.72 5.85 12.58
N ALA A 68 1.70 5.12 13.02
CA ALA A 68 1.38 4.95 14.43
C ALA A 68 2.51 4.25 15.20
N LYS A 69 3.04 3.14 14.68
CA LYS A 69 4.17 2.40 15.28
C LYS A 69 5.44 3.26 15.31
N TYR A 70 5.70 4.05 14.27
CA TYR A 70 6.81 5.00 14.29
C TYR A 70 6.63 6.04 15.41
N SER A 71 5.44 6.67 15.51
CA SER A 71 5.11 7.66 16.55
C SER A 71 5.20 7.09 17.96
N LEU A 72 4.75 5.85 18.18
CA LEU A 72 4.90 5.13 19.45
C LEU A 72 6.37 4.83 19.80
N GLY A 73 7.25 4.83 18.81
CA GLY A 73 8.66 4.50 18.97
C GLY A 73 8.93 3.01 18.99
N ASN A 74 8.08 2.22 18.31
CA ASN A 74 8.32 0.79 18.10
C ASN A 74 9.65 0.54 17.38
N ASN A 75 10.10 -0.71 17.46
CA ASN A 75 11.30 -1.18 16.78
C ASN A 75 11.14 -1.04 15.25
N ILE A 76 12.14 -0.45 14.60
CA ILE A 76 12.14 -0.24 13.14
C ILE A 76 11.96 -1.56 12.38
N GLU A 77 12.50 -2.67 12.89
CA GLU A 77 12.36 -3.99 12.24
C GLU A 77 10.90 -4.46 12.19
N THR A 78 10.09 -4.15 13.21
CA THR A 78 8.66 -4.46 13.16
C THR A 78 7.92 -3.59 12.14
N ILE A 79 8.37 -2.34 11.94
CA ILE A 79 7.79 -1.41 10.97
C ILE A 79 8.18 -1.80 9.54
N LYS A 80 9.40 -2.32 9.33
CA LYS A 80 9.85 -2.83 8.02
C LYS A 80 8.96 -3.97 7.52
N ALA A 81 8.51 -4.87 8.40
CA ALA A 81 7.58 -5.94 8.02
C ALA A 81 6.24 -5.39 7.49
N ASP A 82 5.64 -4.41 8.19
CA ASP A 82 4.42 -3.74 7.71
C ASP A 82 4.66 -3.02 6.39
N PHE A 83 5.83 -2.39 6.22
CA PHE A 83 6.21 -1.71 4.98
C PHE A 83 6.30 -2.68 3.79
N GLU A 84 6.80 -3.89 4.00
CA GLU A 84 6.83 -4.93 2.96
C GLU A 84 5.42 -5.43 2.60
N ASN A 85 4.53 -5.56 3.58
CA ASN A 85 3.13 -5.86 3.35
C ASN A 85 2.48 -4.75 2.52
N ALA A 86 2.69 -3.48 2.90
CA ALA A 86 2.16 -2.32 2.18
C ALA A 86 2.60 -2.32 0.70
N ILE A 87 3.88 -2.58 0.40
CA ILE A 87 4.34 -2.71 -1.00
C ILE A 87 3.64 -3.87 -1.71
N THR A 88 3.49 -5.00 -1.03
CA THR A 88 2.86 -6.20 -1.61
C THR A 88 1.39 -5.96 -1.94
N ASP A 89 0.66 -5.31 -1.04
CA ASP A 89 -0.72 -4.91 -1.30
C ASP A 89 -0.78 -3.95 -2.49
N LEU A 90 0.09 -2.94 -2.52
CA LEU A 90 0.18 -1.95 -3.58
C LEU A 90 0.51 -2.55 -4.97
N GLU A 91 1.33 -3.61 -5.02
CA GLU A 91 1.63 -4.36 -6.26
C GLU A 91 0.38 -5.03 -6.86
N ASN A 92 -0.61 -5.35 -6.04
CA ASN A 92 -1.86 -5.98 -6.44
C ASN A 92 -3.01 -4.97 -6.69
N VAL A 93 -2.76 -3.66 -6.54
CA VAL A 93 -3.75 -2.62 -6.84
C VAL A 93 -3.71 -2.25 -8.33
N GLY A 94 -4.89 -1.92 -8.87
CA GLY A 94 -5.10 -1.39 -10.21
C GLY A 94 -4.32 -0.09 -10.46
N ARG A 95 -4.13 0.26 -11.73
CA ARG A 95 -3.31 1.43 -12.11
C ARG A 95 -3.91 2.74 -11.63
N ASP A 96 -5.23 2.93 -11.72
CA ASP A 96 -5.84 4.26 -11.56
C ASP A 96 -6.33 4.53 -10.11
N GLU A 97 -6.02 3.63 -9.18
CA GLU A 97 -6.58 3.68 -7.81
C GLU A 97 -5.62 4.24 -6.76
N VAL A 98 -4.31 4.26 -7.05
CA VAL A 98 -3.30 4.73 -6.09
C VAL A 98 -2.96 6.20 -6.34
N GLY A 99 -3.06 7.03 -5.30
CA GLY A 99 -2.69 8.43 -5.37
C GLY A 99 -1.18 8.64 -5.51
N TYR A 100 -0.77 9.67 -6.26
CA TYR A 100 0.64 10.10 -6.32
C TYR A 100 1.20 10.45 -4.94
N ILE A 101 0.35 11.02 -4.08
CA ILE A 101 0.72 11.35 -2.69
C ILE A 101 1.08 10.07 -1.94
N ASP A 102 0.30 8.99 -2.05
CA ASP A 102 0.56 7.74 -1.35
C ASP A 102 1.91 7.14 -1.73
N LEU A 103 2.28 7.20 -3.02
CA LEU A 103 3.60 6.78 -3.50
C LEU A 103 4.74 7.65 -2.94
N LEU A 104 4.55 8.97 -2.90
CA LEU A 104 5.54 9.88 -2.33
C LEU A 104 5.76 9.60 -0.84
N TRP A 105 4.68 9.32 -0.11
CA TRP A 105 4.75 8.93 1.29
C TRP A 105 5.47 7.58 1.46
N MET A 106 5.19 6.58 0.63
CA MET A 106 5.88 5.29 0.66
C MET A 106 7.38 5.42 0.44
N ILE A 107 7.80 6.24 -0.54
CA ILE A 107 9.23 6.49 -0.78
C ILE A 107 9.87 7.17 0.44
N SER A 108 9.19 8.17 1.00
CA SER A 108 9.68 8.92 2.16
C SER A 108 9.83 8.03 3.39
N LEU A 109 8.84 7.17 3.65
CA LEU A 109 8.87 6.19 4.72
C LEU A 109 9.95 5.13 4.50
N GLY A 110 10.12 4.64 3.27
CA GLY A 110 11.17 3.68 2.93
C GLY A 110 12.58 4.21 3.21
N ILE A 111 12.82 5.50 2.93
CA ILE A 111 14.07 6.18 3.30
C ILE A 111 14.18 6.32 4.83
N LEU A 112 13.10 6.76 5.50
CA LEU A 112 13.07 6.99 6.94
C LEU A 112 13.37 5.73 7.77
N ILE A 113 12.89 4.57 7.33
CA ILE A 113 13.07 3.29 8.01
C ILE A 113 14.27 2.50 7.50
N GLU A 114 15.06 3.06 6.58
CA GLU A 114 16.22 2.40 5.95
C GLU A 114 15.85 1.02 5.38
N THR A 115 14.80 0.98 4.55
CA THR A 115 14.37 -0.26 3.89
C THR A 115 15.41 -0.74 2.88
N ASP A 116 15.39 -2.04 2.58
CA ASP A 116 16.33 -2.62 1.64
C ASP A 116 16.17 -2.06 0.22
N LYS A 117 17.30 -2.02 -0.51
CA LYS A 117 17.33 -1.59 -1.92
C LYS A 117 16.27 -2.28 -2.78
N ARG A 118 15.97 -3.55 -2.51
CA ARG A 118 14.94 -4.32 -3.22
C ARG A 118 13.55 -3.67 -3.10
N ASN A 119 13.20 -3.14 -1.93
CA ASN A 119 11.93 -2.47 -1.71
C ASN A 119 11.87 -1.12 -2.43
N ILE A 120 12.99 -0.40 -2.51
CA ILE A 120 13.11 0.82 -3.33
C ILE A 120 12.91 0.50 -4.82
N GLU A 121 13.51 -0.59 -5.32
CA GLU A 121 13.33 -1.04 -6.71
C GLU A 121 11.87 -1.45 -7.00
N ARG A 122 11.19 -2.11 -6.05
CA ARG A 122 9.75 -2.43 -6.15
C ARG A 122 8.91 -1.15 -6.26
N LEU A 123 9.15 -0.16 -5.40
CA LEU A 123 8.47 1.13 -5.45
C LEU A 123 8.74 1.87 -6.77
N GLY A 124 9.97 1.82 -7.28
CA GLY A 124 10.31 2.40 -8.59
C GLY A 124 9.44 1.86 -9.72
N ARG A 125 9.21 0.54 -9.76
CA ARG A 125 8.32 -0.09 -10.74
C ARG A 125 6.87 0.36 -10.59
N LEU A 126 6.40 0.57 -9.35
CA LEU A 126 5.04 1.06 -9.09
C LEU A 126 4.86 2.51 -9.54
N VAL A 127 5.86 3.36 -9.31
CA VAL A 127 5.88 4.74 -9.82
C VAL A 127 5.89 4.79 -11.34
N GLU A 128 6.62 3.89 -12.00
CA GLU A 128 6.59 3.78 -13.47
C GLU A 128 5.26 3.23 -14.00
N LYS A 129 4.62 2.32 -13.25
CA LYS A 129 3.26 1.82 -13.54
C LYS A 129 2.27 2.97 -13.48
N GLN A 130 2.32 3.85 -12.49
CA GLN A 130 1.51 5.08 -12.50
C GLN A 130 1.93 5.95 -13.68
N ARG A 131 1.04 6.31 -14.62
CA ARG A 131 1.47 7.20 -15.72
C ARG A 131 1.72 8.60 -15.13
N PRO A 132 2.96 9.12 -15.09
CA PRO A 132 3.07 10.56 -15.20
C PRO A 132 2.63 10.91 -16.63
N TYR A 133 2.05 12.08 -16.84
CA TYR A 133 1.77 12.64 -18.15
C TYR A 133 3.05 12.73 -19.03
N ARG A 134 3.56 11.60 -19.57
CA ARG A 134 4.64 11.55 -20.56
C ARG A 134 4.08 11.77 -21.97
N ARG A 135 3.27 12.82 -22.15
CA ARG A 135 2.89 13.32 -23.49
C ARG A 135 3.59 14.62 -23.88
N CYS A 136 4.23 15.35 -22.96
CA CYS A 136 4.80 16.66 -23.31
C CYS A 136 6.32 16.69 -23.58
N TRP A 137 7.07 15.60 -23.33
CA TRP A 137 8.54 15.61 -23.50
C TRP A 137 9.07 14.72 -24.64
N LYS A 138 8.20 14.23 -25.54
CA LYS A 138 8.61 13.58 -26.80
C LYS A 138 8.21 14.40 -28.04
N LEU A 139 8.39 15.73 -27.98
CA LEU A 139 8.43 16.58 -29.17
C LEU A 139 9.52 17.62 -28.90
N ASN A 140 10.49 17.75 -29.82
CA ASN A 140 11.62 18.70 -29.84
C ASN A 140 13.03 18.15 -29.54
N LEU A 141 13.38 16.96 -30.04
CA LEU A 141 14.79 16.59 -30.25
C LEU A 141 15.06 15.95 -31.62
N ILE A 142 14.19 16.26 -32.61
CA ILE A 142 14.45 16.01 -34.03
C ILE A 142 13.93 17.24 -34.78
N ARG A 143 14.75 18.29 -34.87
CA ARG A 143 14.78 19.35 -35.89
C ARG A 143 15.60 20.55 -35.37
N THR A 144 16.92 20.42 -35.50
CA THR A 144 17.84 21.49 -35.85
C THR A 144 18.92 20.86 -36.70
#